data_AF-A0A1H3F3E8-F1
#
_entry.id   AF-A0A1H3F3E8-F1
#
_cell.length_a   1.000
_cell.length_b   1.000
_cell.length_c   1.000
_cell.angle_alpha   90.00
_cell.angle_beta   90.00
_cell.angle_gamma   90.00
#
_symmetry.space_group_name_H-M   'P 1'
#
loop_
_entity.id
_entity.type
_entity.pdbx_description
1 polymer ?
#
loop_
_entity_poly.entity_id
_entity_poly.type
_entity_poly.pdbx_seq_one_letter_code
_entity_poly.pdbx_strand_id
1 'polypeptide(L)'
;MNKNKCFDWLAVEEINTYGSLNCIFSDGKYLLCYHDKDRYNGFCFVQRKSPYGMVQLVDEDWEVNLTEEKTPDQEGYIVATKRLTKAEHWKDFKPGEFIVFTEGKIWYLNKRDIIV
;
A
#
# COMPACT_ATOMS: atom_id res chain seq x y z
N MET A 1 12.97 -12.96 14.46
CA MET A 1 13.11 -11.49 14.55
C MET A 1 11.82 -10.92 15.10
N ASN A 2 11.88 -10.06 16.12
CA ASN A 2 10.68 -9.41 16.64
C ASN A 2 10.20 -8.40 15.59
N LYS A 3 9.01 -8.62 15.01
CA LYS A 3 8.45 -7.75 13.96
C LYS A 3 8.39 -6.28 14.38
N ASN A 4 8.25 -6.02 15.68
CA ASN A 4 8.11 -4.68 16.25
C ASN A 4 9.40 -3.85 16.28
N LYS A 5 10.55 -4.41 15.89
CA LYS A 5 11.84 -3.67 15.88
C LYS A 5 12.59 -3.69 14.55
N CYS A 6 12.01 -4.34 13.53
CA CYS A 6 12.71 -4.61 12.28
C CYS A 6 12.97 -3.34 11.44
N PHE A 7 12.17 -2.30 11.65
CA PHE A 7 12.19 -1.08 10.86
C PHE A 7 12.39 0.19 11.70
N ASP A 8 12.72 0.06 12.99
CA ASP A 8 12.95 1.21 13.88
C ASP A 8 14.09 2.12 13.40
N TRP A 9 15.01 1.57 12.60
CA TRP A 9 16.09 2.34 11.98
C TRP A 9 15.61 3.29 10.87
N LEU A 10 14.43 3.06 10.30
CA LEU A 10 13.78 4.00 9.40
C LEU A 10 13.12 5.08 10.25
N ALA A 11 13.86 6.16 10.49
CA ALA A 11 13.43 7.33 11.25
C ALA A 11 12.34 8.17 10.52
N VAL A 12 11.37 7.53 9.86
CA VAL A 12 10.35 8.17 9.02
C VAL A 12 9.46 9.12 9.80
N GLU A 13 9.11 8.78 11.04
CA GLU A 13 8.34 9.66 11.93
C GLU A 13 9.15 10.91 12.32
N GLU A 14 10.46 10.75 12.59
CA GLU A 14 11.37 11.85 12.92
C GLU A 14 11.57 12.77 11.71
N ILE A 15 11.82 12.22 10.52
CA ILE A 15 11.95 12.98 9.27
C ILE A 15 10.67 13.78 9.01
N ASN A 16 9.50 13.20 9.27
CA ASN A 16 8.21 13.87 9.10
C ASN A 16 7.99 15.03 10.09
N THR A 17 8.85 15.21 11.11
CA THR A 17 8.82 16.43 11.94
C THR A 17 9.39 17.66 11.22
N TYR A 18 10.21 17.46 10.18
CA TYR A 18 10.86 18.53 9.42
C TYR A 18 10.03 19.02 8.21
N GLY A 19 8.91 18.39 7.91
CA GLY A 19 8.06 18.74 6.77
C GLY A 19 7.13 17.60 6.39
N SER A 20 6.35 17.81 5.32
CA SER A 20 5.44 16.79 4.83
C SER A 20 6.17 15.59 4.20
N LEU A 21 5.69 14.37 4.45
CA LEU A 21 6.32 13.15 3.97
C LEU A 21 5.30 12.05 3.63
N ASN A 22 5.11 11.79 2.34
CA ASN A 22 4.63 10.49 1.86
C ASN A 22 5.83 9.72 1.32
N CYS A 23 6.05 8.50 1.79
CA CYS A 23 7.22 7.71 1.42
C CYS A 23 6.81 6.33 0.91
N ILE A 24 7.41 5.91 -0.20
CA ILE A 24 7.45 4.52 -0.66
C ILE A 24 8.92 4.15 -0.82
N PHE A 25 9.36 3.09 -0.16
CA PHE A 25 10.72 2.58 -0.24
C PHE A 25 10.69 1.06 -0.41
N SER A 26 11.63 0.49 -1.15
CA SER A 26 11.66 -0.96 -1.40
C SER A 26 13.08 -1.45 -1.68
N ASP A 27 13.37 -2.67 -1.23
CA ASP A 27 14.58 -3.44 -1.56
C ASP A 27 14.30 -4.58 -2.57
N GLY A 28 13.11 -4.60 -3.17
CA GLY A 28 12.64 -5.65 -4.06
C GLY A 28 11.96 -6.83 -3.34
N LYS A 29 12.14 -6.98 -2.02
CA LYS A 29 11.47 -8.00 -1.21
C LYS A 29 10.38 -7.39 -0.32
N TYR A 30 10.67 -6.24 0.28
CA TYR A 30 9.76 -5.50 1.15
C TYR A 30 9.37 -4.18 0.49
N LEU A 31 8.09 -3.86 0.50
CA LEU A 31 7.56 -2.55 0.13
C LEU A 31 7.13 -1.83 1.40
N LEU A 32 7.81 -0.74 1.73
CA LEU A 32 7.59 0.06 2.92
C LEU A 32 6.85 1.33 2.51
N CYS A 33 5.76 1.65 3.19
CA CYS A 33 4.90 2.78 2.86
C CYS A 33 4.57 3.57 4.12
N TYR A 34 4.79 4.88 4.08
CA TYR A 34 4.50 5.81 5.16
C TYR A 34 3.60 6.95 4.66
N HIS A 35 2.49 7.20 5.37
CA HIS A 35 1.61 8.35 5.13
C HIS A 35 1.96 9.51 6.05
N ASP A 36 2.02 10.70 5.48
CA ASP A 36 2.24 11.94 6.21
C ASP A 36 1.32 12.07 7.43
N LYS A 37 1.89 12.43 8.58
CA LYS A 37 1.16 12.59 9.84
C LYS A 37 0.14 13.73 9.80
N ASP A 38 0.35 14.72 8.94
CA ASP A 38 -0.53 15.88 8.76
C ASP A 38 -1.44 15.73 7.52
N ARG A 39 -1.47 14.54 6.90
CA ARG A 39 -2.29 14.19 5.72
C ARG A 39 -1.94 14.97 4.46
N TYR A 40 -0.67 15.33 4.28
CA TYR A 40 -0.20 15.90 3.03
C TYR A 40 -0.37 14.90 1.87
N ASN A 41 -1.24 15.25 0.92
CA ASN A 41 -1.63 14.44 -0.22
C ASN A 41 -2.35 13.13 0.17
N GLY A 42 -3.21 12.64 -0.73
CA GLY A 42 -3.86 11.36 -0.55
C GLY A 42 -2.84 10.22 -0.51
N PHE A 43 -3.20 9.14 0.20
CA PHE A 43 -2.42 7.90 0.18
C PHE A 43 -3.35 6.73 0.48
N CYS A 44 -3.38 5.76 -0.42
CA CYS A 44 -4.28 4.62 -0.35
C CYS A 44 -3.64 3.38 -0.95
N PHE A 45 -4.19 2.22 -0.60
CA PHE A 45 -3.76 0.94 -1.13
C PHE A 45 -4.94 0.02 -1.46
N VAL A 46 -4.71 -0.94 -2.33
CA VAL A 46 -5.68 -1.99 -2.65
C VAL A 46 -4.98 -3.33 -2.75
N GLN A 47 -5.63 -4.38 -2.23
CA GLN A 47 -5.16 -5.75 -2.42
C GLN A 47 -5.78 -6.30 -3.70
N ARG A 48 -4.93 -6.83 -4.59
CA ARG A 48 -5.35 -7.62 -5.74
C ARG A 48 -5.09 -9.08 -5.44
N LYS A 49 -6.15 -9.87 -5.42
CA LYS A 49 -6.12 -11.32 -5.20
C LYS A 49 -7.20 -11.97 -6.06
N SER A 50 -6.93 -13.19 -6.53
CA SER A 50 -7.92 -14.01 -7.22
C SER A 50 -9.19 -14.23 -6.37
N PRO A 51 -10.40 -14.28 -6.97
CA PRO A 51 -10.69 -14.16 -8.41
C PRO A 51 -10.49 -12.73 -8.93
N TYR A 52 -9.73 -12.60 -10.03
CA TYR A 52 -9.60 -11.32 -10.71
C TYR A 52 -10.88 -10.98 -11.47
N GLY A 53 -11.17 -9.69 -11.57
CA GLY A 53 -12.28 -9.18 -12.35
C GLY A 53 -11.81 -8.07 -13.30
N MET A 54 -12.78 -7.47 -13.98
CA MET A 54 -12.56 -6.28 -14.80
C MET A 54 -12.21 -5.10 -13.92
N VAL A 55 -11.16 -4.36 -14.30
CA VAL A 55 -10.73 -3.16 -13.60
C VAL A 55 -10.67 -2.00 -14.59
N GLN A 56 -11.43 -0.95 -14.30
CA GLN A 56 -11.47 0.28 -15.09
C GLN A 56 -10.57 1.33 -14.44
N LEU A 57 -9.62 1.87 -15.21
CA LEU A 57 -8.77 2.97 -14.77
C LEU A 57 -9.60 4.26 -14.62
N VAL A 58 -9.21 5.12 -13.68
CA VAL A 58 -9.94 6.37 -13.40
C VAL A 58 -9.53 7.48 -14.37
N ASP A 59 -8.27 7.50 -14.79
CA ASP A 59 -7.69 8.58 -15.61
C ASP A 59 -7.80 8.32 -17.12
N GLU A 60 -8.05 7.07 -17.53
CA GLU A 60 -8.15 6.66 -18.93
C GLU A 60 -9.43 5.85 -19.13
N ASP A 61 -10.10 6.00 -20.28
CA ASP A 61 -11.24 5.17 -20.70
C ASP A 61 -10.78 3.75 -21.11
N TRP A 62 -9.86 3.17 -20.34
CA TRP A 62 -9.26 1.86 -20.58
C TRP A 62 -9.72 0.89 -19.49
N GLU A 63 -10.28 -0.23 -19.94
CA GLU A 63 -10.62 -1.38 -19.09
C GLU A 63 -9.61 -2.50 -19.28
N VAL A 64 -9.07 -3.02 -18.17
CA VAL A 64 -8.13 -4.15 -18.19
C VAL A 64 -8.80 -5.36 -17.55
N ASN A 65 -8.85 -6.47 -18.30
CA ASN A 65 -9.24 -7.76 -17.74
C ASN A 65 -8.05 -8.40 -17.03
N LEU A 66 -7.96 -8.25 -15.72
CA LEU A 66 -6.86 -8.83 -14.94
C LEU A 66 -6.88 -10.38 -14.93
N THR A 67 -7.98 -11.01 -15.35
CA THR A 67 -8.12 -12.47 -15.45
C THR A 67 -7.31 -13.04 -16.61
N GLU A 68 -7.10 -12.27 -17.68
CA GLU A 68 -6.33 -12.70 -18.86
C GLU A 68 -4.82 -12.56 -18.66
N GLU A 69 -4.41 -11.70 -17.72
CA GLU A 69 -3.02 -11.30 -17.51
C GLU A 69 -2.35 -11.95 -16.27
N LYS A 70 -3.13 -12.59 -15.38
CA LYS A 70 -2.63 -13.09 -14.10
C LYS A 70 -3.01 -14.52 -13.80
N THR A 71 -2.06 -15.26 -13.24
CA THR A 71 -2.33 -16.58 -12.67
C THR A 71 -2.97 -16.45 -11.26
N PRO A 72 -3.81 -17.40 -10.82
CA PRO A 72 -4.56 -17.29 -9.56
C PRO A 72 -3.71 -17.09 -8.30
N ASP A 73 -2.44 -17.47 -8.36
CA ASP A 73 -1.43 -17.37 -7.31
C ASP A 73 -0.77 -15.97 -7.19
N GLN A 74 -0.99 -15.06 -8.14
CA GLN A 74 -0.34 -13.75 -8.18
C GLN A 74 -1.02 -12.65 -7.35
N GLU A 75 -1.09 -12.82 -6.04
CA GLU A 75 -1.63 -11.80 -5.13
C GLU A 75 -0.63 -10.67 -4.79
N GLY A 76 -1.12 -9.46 -4.59
CA GLY A 76 -0.27 -8.30 -4.34
C GLY A 76 -1.04 -7.07 -3.83
N TYR A 77 -0.28 -6.03 -3.50
CA TYR A 77 -0.81 -4.73 -3.13
C TYR A 77 -0.37 -3.66 -4.13
N ILE A 78 -1.29 -2.74 -4.42
CA ILE A 78 -0.98 -1.50 -5.11
C ILE A 78 -1.12 -0.37 -4.11
N VAL A 79 -0.17 0.57 -4.12
CA VAL A 79 -0.15 1.76 -3.27
C VAL A 79 -0.06 2.98 -4.17
N ALA A 80 -0.90 3.98 -3.94
CA ALA A 80 -0.98 5.19 -4.76
C ALA A 80 -1.44 6.39 -3.94
N THR A 81 -1.21 7.61 -4.46
CA THR A 81 -1.69 8.85 -3.83
C THR A 81 -3.16 9.15 -4.12
N LYS A 82 -3.73 8.47 -5.12
CA LYS A 82 -5.14 8.51 -5.48
C LYS A 82 -5.59 7.13 -5.95
N ARG A 83 -6.89 6.86 -5.84
CA ARG A 83 -7.48 5.61 -6.33
C ARG A 83 -7.34 5.57 -7.84
N LEU A 84 -6.70 4.53 -8.36
CA LEU A 84 -6.48 4.41 -9.80
C LEU A 84 -7.66 3.75 -10.51
N THR A 85 -8.59 3.14 -9.77
CA THR A 85 -9.66 2.30 -10.32
C THR A 85 -10.96 2.51 -9.54
N LYS A 86 -12.11 2.40 -10.22
CA LYS A 86 -13.43 2.64 -9.60
C LYS A 86 -14.02 1.41 -8.92
N ALA A 87 -13.74 0.22 -9.47
CA ALA A 87 -14.39 -1.03 -9.07
C ALA A 87 -13.66 -1.78 -7.93
N GLU A 88 -12.48 -1.34 -7.52
CA GLU A 88 -11.70 -2.02 -6.48
C GLU A 88 -11.87 -1.36 -5.10
N HIS A 89 -11.74 -2.16 -4.03
CA HIS A 89 -11.86 -1.71 -2.64
C HIS A 89 -10.57 -1.06 -2.12
N TRP A 90 -10.28 0.16 -2.59
CA TRP A 90 -9.18 0.98 -2.07
C TRP A 90 -9.40 1.35 -0.59
N LYS A 91 -8.34 1.20 0.20
CA LYS A 91 -8.28 1.58 1.62
C LYS A 91 -7.33 2.77 1.75
N ASP A 92 -7.79 3.84 2.36
CA ASP A 92 -6.95 5.00 2.65
C ASP A 92 -6.00 4.68 3.81
N PHE A 93 -4.78 5.22 3.80
CA PHE A 93 -3.86 5.17 4.95
C PHE A 93 -4.37 6.08 6.08
N LYS A 94 -3.98 5.77 7.31
CA LYS A 94 -4.15 6.67 8.46
C LYS A 94 -2.96 7.65 8.53
N PRO A 95 -3.14 8.86 9.10
CA PRO A 95 -2.03 9.79 9.26
C PRO A 95 -0.92 9.18 10.13
N GLY A 96 0.33 9.26 9.67
CA GLY A 96 1.49 8.69 10.35
C GLY A 96 1.51 7.15 10.35
N GLU A 97 0.74 6.54 9.46
CA GLU A 97 0.71 5.10 9.31
C GLU A 97 1.87 4.60 8.47
N PHE A 98 2.52 3.57 9.00
CA PHE A 98 3.57 2.82 8.37
C PHE A 98 3.09 1.39 8.13
N ILE A 99 3.14 0.93 6.88
CA ILE A 99 2.79 -0.44 6.49
C ILE A 99 3.94 -1.02 5.69
N VAL A 100 4.26 -2.29 5.97
CA VAL A 100 5.22 -3.06 5.18
C VAL A 100 4.51 -4.25 4.53
N PHE A 101 4.61 -4.33 3.21
CA PHE A 101 4.09 -5.43 2.40
C PHE A 101 5.24 -6.33 1.95
N THR A 102 5.01 -7.64 1.93
CA THR A 102 5.91 -8.62 1.29
C THR A 102 5.13 -9.87 0.93
N GLU A 103 5.53 -10.55 -0.15
CA GLU A 103 4.92 -11.83 -0.60
C GLU A 103 3.37 -11.75 -0.67
N GLY A 104 2.84 -10.63 -1.18
CA GLY A 104 1.40 -10.41 -1.33
C GLY A 104 0.61 -10.22 -0.03
N LYS A 105 1.28 -10.01 1.11
CA LYS A 105 0.68 -9.90 2.46
C LYS A 105 1.16 -8.65 3.19
N ILE A 106 0.38 -8.20 4.16
CA ILE A 106 0.83 -7.20 5.14
C ILE A 106 1.69 -7.90 6.19
N TRP A 107 2.96 -7.50 6.26
CA TRP A 107 3.92 -8.11 7.18
C TRP A 107 3.97 -7.39 8.53
N TYR A 108 3.86 -6.06 8.49
CA TYR A 108 3.84 -5.16 9.64
C TYR A 108 2.97 -3.94 9.35
N LEU A 109 2.35 -3.40 10.40
CA LEU A 109 1.72 -2.09 10.39
C LEU A 109 1.65 -1.53 11.83
N ASN A 110 1.68 -0.21 12.00
CA ASN A 110 1.76 0.44 13.32
C ASN A 110 0.45 1.10 13.82
N LYS A 111 -0.57 1.29 12.97
CA LYS A 111 -1.81 2.04 13.32
C LYS A 111 -3.12 1.25 13.14
N ARG A 112 -3.08 -0.06 12.88
CA ARG A 112 -4.27 -0.95 12.82
C ARG A 112 -3.98 -2.26 13.54
N ASP A 113 -5.01 -3.05 13.72
CA ASP A 113 -4.86 -4.48 13.93
C ASP A 113 -4.89 -5.18 12.57
N ILE A 114 -4.06 -6.22 12.40
CA ILE A 114 -4.18 -7.11 11.24
C ILE A 114 -5.46 -7.91 11.46
N ILE A 115 -6.52 -7.57 10.74
CA ILE A 115 -7.68 -8.47 10.63
C ILE A 115 -7.22 -9.60 9.69
N VAL A 116 -6.84 -10.72 10.30
CA VAL A 116 -6.50 -11.98 9.61
C VAL A 116 -7.79 -12.66 9.16
#